data_AF-A0AAD0E4B3-F1
#
_entry.id   AF-A0AAD0E4B3-F1
#
_cell.length_a   1.000
_cell.length_b   1.000
_cell.length_c   1.000
_cell.angle_alpha   90.00
_cell.angle_beta   90.00
_cell.angle_gamma   90.00
#
_symmetry.space_group_name_H-M   'P 1'
#
loop_
_entity.id
_entity.type
_entity.pdbx_description
1 polymer ?
#
loop_
_entity_poly.entity_id
_entity_poly.type
_entity_poly.pdbx_seq_one_letter_code
_entity_poly.pdbx_strand_id
1 'polypeptide(L)'
;MKSQRWTAKDSKKHIIVPSALDHKYSRGTLGVITGSAQFPGAAVLTSKAALATGLGVLRFHSSSGLAHLVLHATPEALVQPGKVDAWLVGSGVSDKKYSDYTTWLRHRWFKLMSAQSVPTVLDAGALDWAGKLSQPTLITPHAGELAKLLVKRGIQVSSEAIEADPKKWSMIATEKLGVTVLLKGSTTYIAQPDFLIELPKATPWLATAGSGDVLAGIIGALVATNYIEILNDKNNLARVAATGAFIHNSAALLASLGSPISATSIIEFIPDAIRKILK
;
A
#
# COMPACT_ATOMS: atom_id res chain seq x y z
N MET A 1 -26.08 1.28 3.83
CA MET A 1 -24.64 1.46 3.53
C MET A 1 -24.47 1.79 2.06
N LYS A 2 -23.71 2.84 1.71
CA LYS A 2 -23.44 3.16 0.30
C LYS A 2 -22.31 2.26 -0.19
N SER A 3 -22.61 1.36 -1.12
CA SER A 3 -21.62 0.57 -1.84
C SER A 3 -21.42 1.17 -3.23
N GLN A 4 -20.18 1.36 -3.63
CA GLN A 4 -19.80 1.91 -4.93
C GLN A 4 -18.95 0.92 -5.71
N ARG A 5 -19.27 0.70 -6.98
CA ARG A 5 -18.33 0.06 -7.91
C ARG A 5 -17.31 1.09 -8.39
N TRP A 6 -16.04 0.74 -8.37
CA TRP A 6 -14.96 1.63 -8.80
C TRP A 6 -14.66 1.47 -10.29
N THR A 7 -14.44 2.59 -10.98
CA THR A 7 -14.20 2.60 -12.43
C THR A 7 -12.91 3.33 -12.80
N ALA A 8 -12.47 3.22 -14.05
CA ALA A 8 -11.35 4.01 -14.56
C ALA A 8 -11.64 5.53 -14.46
N LYS A 9 -12.90 5.95 -14.65
CA LYS A 9 -13.30 7.36 -14.52
C LYS A 9 -13.15 7.88 -13.09
N ASP A 10 -13.40 7.03 -12.09
CA ASP A 10 -13.17 7.38 -10.69
C ASP A 10 -11.68 7.44 -10.38
N SER A 11 -10.92 6.42 -10.84
CA SER A 11 -9.45 6.38 -10.70
C SER A 11 -8.76 7.61 -11.30
N LYS A 12 -9.18 8.08 -12.48
CA LYS A 12 -8.62 9.26 -13.15
C LYS A 12 -8.62 10.52 -12.27
N LYS A 13 -9.58 10.66 -11.34
CA LYS A 13 -9.68 11.83 -10.45
C LYS A 13 -8.64 11.87 -9.34
N HIS A 14 -8.01 10.72 -9.04
CA HIS A 14 -7.05 10.57 -7.94
C HIS A 14 -5.62 10.29 -8.43
N ILE A 15 -5.39 10.42 -9.74
CA ILE A 15 -4.07 10.39 -10.35
C ILE A 15 -3.66 11.84 -10.62
N ILE A 16 -2.66 12.33 -9.87
CA ILE A 16 -2.14 13.69 -10.05
C ILE A 16 -1.25 13.73 -11.28
N VAL A 17 -1.65 14.51 -12.29
CA VAL A 17 -0.85 14.74 -13.49
C VAL A 17 0.06 15.96 -13.26
N PRO A 18 1.38 15.83 -13.40
CA PRO A 18 2.31 16.94 -13.19
C PRO A 18 2.06 18.09 -14.18
N SER A 19 2.20 19.31 -13.68
CA SER A 19 2.20 20.56 -14.43
C SER A 19 3.62 21.09 -14.65
N ALA A 20 3.77 22.13 -15.46
CA ALA A 20 5.07 22.78 -15.70
C ALA A 20 5.66 23.47 -14.44
N LEU A 21 4.85 23.69 -13.40
CA LEU A 21 5.28 24.32 -12.15
C LEU A 21 5.79 23.30 -11.11
N ASP A 22 5.60 22.01 -11.38
CA ASP A 22 5.93 20.96 -10.44
C ASP A 22 7.43 20.64 -10.39
N HIS A 23 7.91 20.38 -9.18
CA HIS A 23 9.26 19.87 -8.92
C HIS A 23 9.20 18.55 -8.14
N LYS A 24 10.32 17.83 -8.02
CA LYS A 24 10.34 16.50 -7.38
C LYS A 24 9.67 16.44 -6.00
N TYR A 25 9.79 17.49 -5.18
CA TYR A 25 9.13 17.52 -3.86
C TYR A 25 7.63 17.90 -3.89
N SER A 26 7.12 18.56 -4.93
CA SER A 26 5.67 18.86 -5.05
C SER A 26 4.90 17.62 -5.50
N ARG A 27 5.61 16.66 -6.10
CA ARG A 27 5.09 15.36 -6.55
C ARG A 27 5.10 14.27 -5.47
N GLY A 28 5.10 14.67 -4.20
CA GLY A 28 5.04 13.77 -3.05
C GLY A 28 6.34 13.03 -2.75
N THR A 29 6.61 12.86 -1.46
CA THR A 29 7.74 12.12 -0.91
C THR A 29 7.24 10.92 -0.12
N LEU A 30 7.54 9.69 -0.55
CA LEU A 30 7.17 8.47 0.17
C LEU A 30 8.32 7.98 1.04
N GLY A 31 8.08 7.81 2.34
CA GLY A 31 8.95 7.06 3.23
C GLY A 31 8.61 5.57 3.20
N VAL A 32 9.60 4.72 2.95
CA VAL A 32 9.40 3.26 2.83
C VAL A 32 10.22 2.53 3.88
N ILE A 33 9.53 1.75 4.73
CA ILE A 33 10.13 0.84 5.72
C ILE A 33 9.64 -0.58 5.39
N THR A 34 10.29 -1.20 4.41
CA THR A 34 9.96 -2.54 3.93
C THR A 34 11.21 -3.40 3.79
N GLY A 35 11.01 -4.71 3.80
CA GLY A 35 12.03 -5.73 3.69
C GLY A 35 12.68 -6.12 5.01
N SER A 36 13.32 -7.28 4.96
CA SER A 36 14.14 -7.85 6.02
C SER A 36 15.28 -8.67 5.41
N ALA A 37 16.21 -9.12 6.24
CA ALA A 37 17.22 -10.08 5.79
C ALA A 37 16.57 -11.37 5.21
N GLN A 38 15.41 -11.78 5.74
CA GLN A 38 14.67 -12.94 5.25
C GLN A 38 13.86 -12.65 3.97
N PHE A 39 13.36 -11.43 3.83
CA PHE A 39 12.51 -11.00 2.71
C PHE A 39 13.03 -9.71 2.06
N PRO A 40 14.24 -9.73 1.45
CA PRO A 40 14.81 -8.54 0.82
C PRO A 40 14.05 -8.12 -0.45
N GLY A 41 13.46 -9.09 -1.16
CA GLY A 41 12.71 -8.86 -2.39
C GLY A 41 11.52 -7.89 -2.21
N ALA A 42 10.86 -7.92 -1.04
CA ALA A 42 9.75 -7.01 -0.75
C ALA A 42 10.17 -5.53 -0.80
N ALA A 43 11.38 -5.20 -0.35
CA ALA A 43 11.92 -3.85 -0.43
C ALA A 43 12.13 -3.40 -1.88
N VAL A 44 12.68 -4.29 -2.70
CA VAL A 44 12.96 -4.00 -4.12
C VAL A 44 11.66 -3.84 -4.91
N LEU A 45 10.71 -4.77 -4.75
CA LEU A 45 9.42 -4.73 -5.46
C LEU A 45 8.60 -3.50 -5.09
N THR A 46 8.49 -3.21 -3.78
CA THR A 46 7.76 -2.03 -3.29
C THR A 46 8.37 -0.74 -3.83
N SER A 47 9.69 -0.60 -3.77
CA SER A 47 10.38 0.62 -4.22
C SER A 47 10.25 0.83 -5.73
N LYS A 48 10.43 -0.24 -6.51
CA LYS A 48 10.24 -0.21 -7.98
C LYS A 48 8.82 0.18 -8.36
N ALA A 49 7.82 -0.45 -7.73
CA ALA A 49 6.42 -0.18 -8.00
C ALA A 49 6.02 1.26 -7.66
N ALA A 50 6.50 1.79 -6.52
CA ALA A 50 6.25 3.16 -6.11
C ALA A 50 6.84 4.18 -7.11
N LEU A 51 8.08 3.99 -7.55
CA LEU A 51 8.73 4.87 -8.52
C LEU A 51 8.04 4.80 -9.90
N ALA A 52 7.64 3.61 -10.34
CA ALA A 52 6.91 3.41 -11.60
C ALA A 52 5.52 4.10 -11.63
N THR A 53 4.99 4.48 -10.46
CA THR A 53 3.68 5.15 -10.32
C THR A 53 3.75 6.67 -10.52
N GLY A 54 4.95 7.24 -10.69
CA GLY A 54 5.15 8.68 -10.90
C GLY A 54 5.33 9.51 -9.62
N LEU A 55 5.77 8.86 -8.55
CA LEU A 55 6.19 9.50 -7.30
C LEU A 55 7.37 10.46 -7.54
N GLY A 56 7.38 11.59 -6.83
CA GLY A 56 8.46 12.57 -6.92
C GLY A 56 9.76 12.16 -6.22
N VAL A 57 9.67 11.68 -4.97
CA VAL A 57 10.83 11.24 -4.18
C VAL A 57 10.49 9.99 -3.37
N LEU A 58 11.34 8.96 -3.46
CA LEU A 58 11.27 7.79 -2.58
C LEU A 58 12.41 7.85 -1.56
N ARG A 59 12.08 7.80 -0.27
CA ARG A 59 13.04 7.67 0.83
C ARG A 59 12.98 6.26 1.41
N PHE A 60 14.04 5.49 1.23
CA PHE A 60 14.12 4.12 1.73
C PHE A 60 14.84 4.09 3.08
N HIS A 61 14.16 3.54 4.09
CA HIS A 61 14.65 3.48 5.47
C HIS A 61 14.91 2.02 5.87
N SER A 62 16.18 1.61 5.85
CA SER A 62 16.57 0.24 6.18
C SER A 62 18.02 0.12 6.65
N SER A 63 18.47 -1.11 6.94
CA SER A 63 19.88 -1.41 7.17
C SER A 63 20.70 -1.30 5.87
N SER A 64 22.03 -1.16 6.00
CA SER A 64 22.95 -0.97 4.89
C SER A 64 22.84 -2.06 3.80
N GLY A 65 22.72 -3.34 4.19
CA GLY A 65 22.61 -4.44 3.22
C GLY A 65 21.38 -4.35 2.30
N LEU A 66 20.22 -4.01 2.86
CA LEU A 66 18.99 -3.83 2.07
C LEU A 66 19.04 -2.57 1.21
N ALA A 67 19.67 -1.51 1.72
CA ALA A 67 19.86 -0.28 0.97
C ALA A 67 20.64 -0.52 -0.34
N HIS A 68 21.70 -1.33 -0.31
CA HIS A 68 22.46 -1.66 -1.53
C HIS A 68 21.62 -2.39 -2.58
N LEU A 69 20.77 -3.35 -2.16
CA LEU A 69 19.89 -4.08 -3.09
C LEU A 69 18.85 -3.14 -3.73
N VAL A 70 18.27 -2.24 -2.94
CA VAL A 70 17.34 -1.24 -3.47
C VAL A 70 18.06 -0.27 -4.40
N LEU A 71 19.22 0.27 -4.03
CA LEU A 71 19.98 1.19 -4.88
C LEU A 71 20.44 0.58 -6.19
N HIS A 72 20.79 -0.71 -6.20
CA HIS A 72 21.14 -1.42 -7.44
C HIS A 72 19.95 -1.52 -8.40
N ALA A 73 18.74 -1.68 -7.86
CA ALA A 73 17.54 -1.92 -8.66
C ALA A 73 16.76 -0.64 -8.98
N THR A 74 16.88 0.39 -8.13
CA THR A 74 16.23 1.71 -8.19
C THR A 74 17.22 2.77 -7.68
N PRO A 75 18.14 3.25 -8.54
CA PRO A 75 19.15 4.25 -8.14
C PRO A 75 18.54 5.61 -7.76
N GLU A 76 17.28 5.86 -8.11
CA GLU A 76 16.53 7.09 -7.76
C GLU A 76 16.10 7.12 -6.28
N ALA A 77 16.15 5.99 -5.59
CA ALA A 77 15.79 5.89 -4.18
C ALA A 77 16.80 6.60 -3.29
N LEU A 78 16.32 7.44 -2.38
CA LEU A 78 17.15 8.13 -1.40
C LEU A 78 17.24 7.33 -0.11
N VAL A 79 18.43 6.78 0.20
CA VAL A 79 18.68 6.07 1.47
C VAL A 79 19.17 7.05 2.54
N GLN A 80 18.33 8.01 2.90
CA GLN A 80 18.65 9.00 3.93
C GLN A 80 17.38 9.50 4.63
N PRO A 81 17.48 9.81 5.95
CA PRO A 81 16.38 10.42 6.68
C PRO A 81 15.93 11.75 6.05
N GLY A 82 14.65 12.07 6.24
CA GLY A 82 14.12 13.37 5.86
C GLY A 82 12.61 13.45 6.05
N LYS A 83 12.05 14.62 5.70
CA LYS A 83 10.61 14.81 5.62
C LYS A 83 10.02 13.89 4.55
N VAL A 84 8.88 13.29 4.86
CA VAL A 84 8.05 12.53 3.91
C VAL A 84 6.62 13.06 4.00
N ASP A 85 5.85 12.82 2.94
CA ASP A 85 4.44 13.21 2.81
C ASP A 85 3.49 12.02 3.04
N ALA A 86 4.02 10.79 2.99
CA ALA A 86 3.34 9.59 3.45
C ALA A 86 4.35 8.49 3.86
N TRP A 87 3.86 7.51 4.62
CA TRP A 87 4.62 6.32 5.00
C TRP A 87 4.04 5.05 4.39
N LEU A 88 4.90 4.13 3.98
CA LEU A 88 4.57 2.75 3.65
C LEU A 88 5.43 1.80 4.48
N VAL A 89 4.80 0.93 5.26
CA VAL A 89 5.50 0.10 6.24
C VAL A 89 4.98 -1.33 6.26
N GLY A 90 5.90 -2.29 6.39
CA GLY A 90 5.59 -3.63 6.89
C GLY A 90 5.75 -4.80 5.92
N SER A 91 5.70 -4.59 4.60
CA SER A 91 5.98 -5.65 3.61
C SER A 91 7.38 -6.24 3.86
N GLY A 92 7.48 -7.56 4.00
CA GLY A 92 8.73 -8.26 4.33
C GLY A 92 9.29 -8.02 5.74
N VAL A 93 8.55 -7.36 6.64
CA VAL A 93 8.89 -7.21 8.07
C VAL A 93 8.23 -8.36 8.85
N SER A 94 8.97 -9.01 9.74
CA SER A 94 8.42 -10.09 10.57
C SER A 94 7.60 -9.56 11.74
N ASP A 95 6.52 -10.25 12.09
CA ASP A 95 5.66 -9.99 13.26
C ASP A 95 6.33 -10.42 14.60
N LYS A 96 7.60 -10.87 14.58
CA LYS A 96 8.27 -11.38 15.78
C LYS A 96 8.68 -10.23 16.71
N LYS A 97 8.29 -10.36 17.98
CA LYS A 97 8.60 -9.43 19.07
C LYS A 97 10.12 -9.28 19.27
N TYR A 98 10.60 -8.09 18.93
CA TYR A 98 11.70 -7.33 19.53
C TYR A 98 12.77 -8.08 20.35
N SER A 99 13.77 -8.69 19.69
CA SER A 99 14.99 -9.19 20.36
C SER A 99 16.33 -8.71 19.79
N ASP A 100 16.40 -8.23 18.55
CA ASP A 100 17.70 -8.04 17.85
C ASP A 100 18.09 -6.57 17.60
N TYR A 101 19.38 -6.28 17.35
CA TYR A 101 19.87 -4.93 16.98
C TYR A 101 19.17 -4.33 15.75
N THR A 102 18.78 -5.16 14.79
CA THR A 102 17.96 -4.77 13.63
C THR A 102 16.59 -4.23 14.04
N THR A 103 16.07 -4.69 15.19
CA THR A 103 14.86 -4.20 15.84
C THR A 103 15.04 -2.78 16.36
N TRP A 104 16.20 -2.41 16.91
CA TRP A 104 16.43 -1.07 17.44
C TRP A 104 16.39 0.00 16.34
N LEU A 105 17.04 -0.27 15.20
CA LEU A 105 16.95 0.61 14.03
C LEU A 105 15.51 0.69 13.49
N ARG A 106 14.82 -0.45 13.40
CA ARG A 106 13.39 -0.48 13.05
C ARG A 106 12.54 0.33 14.02
N HIS A 107 12.77 0.19 15.32
CA HIS A 107 12.08 0.92 16.37
C HIS A 107 12.29 2.44 16.22
N ARG A 108 13.49 2.88 15.84
CA ARG A 108 13.74 4.29 15.48
C ARG A 108 12.90 4.73 14.29
N TRP A 109 12.81 3.93 13.23
CA TRP A 109 12.00 4.27 12.05
C TRP A 109 10.50 4.29 12.36
N PHE A 110 9.99 3.32 13.13
CA PHE A 110 8.61 3.33 13.63
C PHE A 110 8.33 4.55 14.53
N LYS A 111 9.29 4.96 15.36
CA LYS A 111 9.17 6.17 16.18
C LYS A 111 9.09 7.43 15.31
N LEU A 112 9.86 7.50 14.20
CA LEU A 112 9.76 8.61 13.24
C LEU A 112 8.40 8.63 12.53
N MET A 113 7.89 7.46 12.13
CA MET A 113 6.55 7.33 11.55
C MET A 113 5.48 7.84 12.51
N SER A 114 5.53 7.45 13.79
CA SER A 114 4.57 7.92 14.80
C SER A 114 4.75 9.41 15.16
N ALA A 115 5.92 9.99 14.90
CA ALA A 115 6.18 11.40 15.16
C ALA A 115 5.70 12.32 14.02
N GLN A 116 5.39 11.78 12.84
CA GLN A 116 4.91 12.54 11.70
C GLN A 116 3.41 12.30 11.49
N SER A 117 2.62 13.37 11.46
CA SER A 117 1.17 13.32 11.27
C SER A 117 0.77 13.19 9.79
N VAL A 118 1.47 12.35 9.03
CA VAL A 118 1.24 12.14 7.60
C VAL A 118 0.54 10.82 7.33
N PRO A 119 -0.26 10.70 6.25
CA PRO A 119 -0.96 9.46 5.92
C PRO A 119 -0.02 8.24 5.88
N THR A 120 -0.49 7.11 6.41
CA THR A 120 0.34 5.91 6.57
C THR A 120 -0.36 4.67 6.00
N VAL A 121 0.37 3.88 5.22
CA VAL A 121 -0.05 2.57 4.70
C VAL A 121 0.69 1.49 5.47
N LEU A 122 -0.06 0.58 6.10
CA LEU A 122 0.46 -0.56 6.85
C LEU A 122 0.12 -1.85 6.10
N ASP A 123 1.14 -2.61 5.73
CA ASP A 123 1.00 -3.91 5.07
C ASP A 123 1.68 -5.01 5.89
N ALA A 124 1.23 -6.25 5.74
CA ALA A 124 1.81 -7.45 6.34
C ALA A 124 2.26 -7.29 7.81
N GLY A 125 3.57 -7.24 8.08
CA GLY A 125 4.14 -7.17 9.43
C GLY A 125 3.83 -5.89 10.21
N ALA A 126 3.27 -4.86 9.57
CA ALA A 126 2.90 -3.62 10.25
C ALA A 126 1.41 -3.52 10.62
N LEU A 127 0.58 -4.51 10.26
CA LEU A 127 -0.87 -4.49 10.50
C LEU A 127 -1.23 -4.34 11.99
N ASP A 128 -0.39 -4.83 12.89
CA ASP A 128 -0.56 -4.69 14.35
C ASP A 128 -0.54 -3.22 14.85
N TRP A 129 -0.10 -2.26 14.02
CA TRP A 129 -0.16 -0.83 14.29
C TRP A 129 -1.51 -0.19 13.96
N ALA A 130 -2.43 -0.91 13.33
CA ALA A 130 -3.78 -0.43 13.06
C ALA A 130 -4.45 0.09 14.34
N GLY A 131 -5.03 1.30 14.27
CA GLY A 131 -5.69 1.96 15.39
C GLY A 131 -4.76 2.47 16.50
N LYS A 132 -3.42 2.42 16.33
CA LYS A 132 -2.44 3.00 17.28
C LYS A 132 -1.89 4.36 16.84
N LEU A 133 -2.24 4.80 15.64
CA LEU A 133 -1.76 6.02 15.00
C LEU A 133 -2.89 7.05 14.95
N SER A 134 -2.56 8.35 15.10
CA SER A 134 -3.54 9.43 15.03
C SER A 134 -3.76 9.95 13.60
N GLN A 135 -2.79 9.71 12.72
CA GLN A 135 -2.87 10.05 11.30
C GLN A 135 -3.84 9.15 10.51
N PRO A 136 -4.32 9.61 9.34
CA PRO A 136 -5.05 8.75 8.41
C PRO A 136 -4.25 7.49 8.08
N THR A 137 -4.82 6.32 8.36
CA THR A 137 -4.14 5.04 8.23
C THR A 137 -4.94 4.11 7.32
N LEU A 138 -4.25 3.53 6.36
CA LEU A 138 -4.74 2.47 5.49
C LEU A 138 -4.05 1.17 5.86
N ILE A 139 -4.82 0.09 5.98
CA ILE A 139 -4.27 -1.26 6.08
C ILE A 139 -4.62 -2.10 4.86
N THR A 140 -3.70 -2.97 4.43
CA THR A 140 -3.87 -3.79 3.22
C THR A 140 -3.86 -5.30 3.48
N PRO A 141 -4.66 -5.84 4.43
CA PRO A 141 -4.61 -7.26 4.76
C PRO A 141 -5.21 -8.16 3.67
N HIS A 142 -4.75 -9.40 3.58
CA HIS A 142 -5.56 -10.50 3.03
C HIS A 142 -6.46 -11.12 4.12
N ALA A 143 -7.35 -12.05 3.77
CA ALA A 143 -8.31 -12.63 4.73
C ALA A 143 -7.65 -13.22 5.99
N GLY A 144 -6.64 -14.07 5.83
CA GLY A 144 -5.87 -14.61 6.96
C GLY A 144 -5.13 -13.56 7.81
N GLU A 145 -4.60 -12.49 7.21
CA GLU A 145 -4.00 -11.36 7.92
C GLU A 145 -5.05 -10.61 8.75
N LEU A 146 -6.22 -10.35 8.15
CA LEU A 146 -7.31 -9.65 8.83
C LEU A 146 -7.88 -10.49 9.98
N ALA A 147 -8.08 -11.80 9.78
CA ALA A 147 -8.54 -12.71 10.83
C ALA A 147 -7.60 -12.68 12.03
N LYS A 148 -6.28 -12.83 11.81
CA LYS A 148 -5.26 -12.75 12.87
C LYS A 148 -5.32 -11.42 13.61
N LEU A 149 -5.42 -10.30 12.88
CA LEU A 149 -5.51 -8.97 13.47
C LEU A 149 -6.77 -8.82 14.33
N LEU A 150 -7.94 -9.24 13.84
CA LEU A 150 -9.21 -9.16 14.56
C LEU A 150 -9.22 -10.05 15.82
N VAL A 151 -8.66 -11.26 15.75
CA VAL A 151 -8.50 -12.15 16.91
C VAL A 151 -7.62 -11.50 17.98
N LYS A 152 -6.48 -10.88 17.60
CA LYS A 152 -5.63 -10.11 18.53
C LYS A 152 -6.36 -8.93 19.17
N ARG A 153 -7.46 -8.46 18.58
CA ARG A 153 -8.32 -7.36 19.07
C ARG A 153 -9.60 -7.86 19.75
N GLY A 154 -9.69 -9.16 20.04
CA GLY A 154 -10.80 -9.76 20.77
C GLY A 154 -12.01 -10.15 19.92
N ILE A 155 -11.90 -10.14 18.59
CA ILE A 155 -12.98 -10.51 17.67
C ILE A 155 -12.65 -11.86 17.05
N GLN A 156 -13.38 -12.89 17.45
CA GLN A 156 -13.19 -14.25 16.95
C GLN A 156 -13.78 -14.39 15.54
N VAL A 157 -12.92 -14.68 14.57
CA VAL A 157 -13.29 -14.88 13.17
C VAL A 157 -12.21 -15.70 12.47
N SER A 158 -12.60 -16.55 11.52
CA SER A 158 -11.68 -17.32 10.68
C SER A 158 -11.44 -16.65 9.33
N SER A 159 -10.38 -17.05 8.61
CA SER A 159 -10.13 -16.61 7.23
C SER A 159 -11.30 -16.93 6.31
N GLU A 160 -11.90 -18.10 6.45
CA GLU A 160 -12.98 -18.61 5.60
C GLU A 160 -14.26 -17.78 5.81
N ALA A 161 -14.53 -17.36 7.05
CA ALA A 161 -15.65 -16.47 7.34
C ALA A 161 -15.45 -15.08 6.70
N ILE A 162 -14.21 -14.59 6.64
CA ILE A 162 -13.87 -13.32 5.96
C ILE A 162 -14.01 -13.46 4.45
N GLU A 163 -13.57 -14.58 3.88
CA GLU A 163 -13.72 -14.86 2.45
C GLU A 163 -15.18 -15.06 2.02
N ALA A 164 -16.02 -15.60 2.90
CA ALA A 164 -17.44 -15.78 2.67
C ALA A 164 -18.23 -14.45 2.63
N ASP A 165 -17.85 -13.46 3.43
CA ASP A 165 -18.48 -12.13 3.44
C ASP A 165 -17.45 -11.00 3.63
N PRO A 166 -16.60 -10.74 2.61
CA PRO A 166 -15.51 -9.78 2.71
C PRO A 166 -16.01 -8.35 2.90
N LYS A 167 -17.22 -8.04 2.41
CA LYS A 167 -17.87 -6.72 2.58
C LYS A 167 -18.13 -6.44 4.05
N LYS A 168 -18.83 -7.36 4.72
CA LYS A 168 -19.15 -7.26 6.15
C LYS A 168 -17.88 -7.14 6.99
N TRP A 169 -16.90 -8.02 6.77
CA TRP A 169 -15.71 -8.06 7.61
C TRP A 169 -14.78 -6.88 7.41
N SER A 170 -14.69 -6.33 6.20
CA SER A 170 -13.94 -5.08 5.96
C SER A 170 -14.55 -3.91 6.73
N MET A 171 -15.88 -3.80 6.76
CA MET A 171 -16.58 -2.74 7.51
C MET A 171 -16.41 -2.91 9.02
N ILE A 172 -16.60 -4.11 9.55
CA ILE A 172 -16.37 -4.41 10.97
C ILE A 172 -14.94 -4.03 11.37
N ALA A 173 -13.96 -4.38 10.54
CA ALA A 173 -12.57 -4.03 10.79
C ALA A 173 -12.33 -2.52 10.81
N THR A 174 -12.87 -1.80 9.82
CA THR A 174 -12.80 -0.33 9.77
C THR A 174 -13.41 0.33 10.99
N GLU A 175 -14.62 -0.07 11.40
CA GLU A 175 -15.31 0.47 12.57
C GLU A 175 -14.54 0.20 13.88
N LYS A 176 -14.01 -1.01 14.03
CA LYS A 176 -13.32 -1.44 15.27
C LYS A 176 -11.92 -0.89 15.40
N LEU A 177 -11.22 -0.69 14.28
CA LEU A 177 -9.83 -0.24 14.27
C LEU A 177 -9.70 1.27 14.02
N GLY A 178 -10.75 1.93 13.51
CA GLY A 178 -10.72 3.35 13.16
C GLY A 178 -9.79 3.66 11.97
N VAL A 179 -9.64 2.71 11.04
CA VAL A 179 -8.72 2.82 9.88
C VAL A 179 -9.44 2.47 8.57
N THR A 180 -8.92 2.96 7.45
CA THR A 180 -9.35 2.49 6.13
C THR A 180 -8.80 1.08 5.91
N VAL A 181 -9.63 0.16 5.41
CA VAL A 181 -9.24 -1.24 5.18
C VAL A 181 -9.35 -1.56 3.70
N LEU A 182 -8.25 -1.97 3.06
CA LEU A 182 -8.25 -2.59 1.75
C LEU A 182 -8.07 -4.09 1.91
N LEU A 183 -9.15 -4.85 1.81
CA LEU A 183 -9.13 -6.31 1.91
C LEU A 183 -8.78 -6.92 0.56
N LYS A 184 -7.60 -7.53 0.49
CA LYS A 184 -7.09 -8.27 -0.68
C LYS A 184 -7.89 -9.56 -0.87
N GLY A 185 -8.18 -9.91 -2.12
CA GLY A 185 -8.93 -11.10 -2.52
C GLY A 185 -9.16 -11.12 -4.04
N SER A 186 -9.92 -12.09 -4.53
CA SER A 186 -10.31 -12.17 -5.95
C SER A 186 -11.10 -10.94 -6.42
N THR A 187 -11.91 -10.39 -5.52
CA THR A 187 -12.47 -9.04 -5.59
C THR A 187 -11.93 -8.26 -4.40
N THR A 188 -11.25 -7.15 -4.66
CA THR A 188 -10.76 -6.25 -3.61
C THR A 188 -11.88 -5.33 -3.12
N TYR A 189 -11.98 -5.20 -1.80
CA TYR A 189 -12.92 -4.28 -1.14
C TYR A 189 -12.14 -3.24 -0.35
N ILE A 190 -12.58 -1.98 -0.44
CA ILE A 190 -12.02 -0.89 0.35
C ILE A 190 -13.13 -0.34 1.25
N ALA A 191 -12.96 -0.48 2.56
CA ALA A 191 -13.88 0.00 3.58
C ALA A 191 -13.36 1.28 4.23
N GLN A 192 -14.29 2.21 4.41
CA GLN A 192 -14.20 3.46 5.15
C GLN A 192 -15.47 3.57 6.01
N PRO A 193 -15.47 4.27 7.17
CA PRO A 193 -16.61 4.20 8.10
C PRO A 193 -18.00 4.41 7.45
N ASP A 194 -18.10 5.28 6.45
CA ASP A 194 -19.39 5.63 5.84
C ASP A 194 -19.73 4.89 4.53
N PHE A 195 -18.75 4.28 3.87
CA PHE A 195 -18.94 3.69 2.55
C PHE A 195 -17.95 2.56 2.23
N LEU A 196 -18.36 1.73 1.29
CA LEU A 196 -17.57 0.62 0.76
C LEU A 196 -17.34 0.82 -0.73
N ILE A 197 -16.12 0.59 -1.19
CA ILE A 197 -15.76 0.51 -2.60
C ILE A 197 -15.49 -0.94 -2.97
N GLU A 198 -16.08 -1.40 -4.06
CA GLU A 198 -15.87 -2.70 -4.68
C GLU A 198 -15.11 -2.52 -6.01
N LEU A 199 -13.96 -3.17 -6.16
CA LEU A 199 -13.22 -3.18 -7.41
C LEU A 199 -13.73 -4.24 -8.40
N PRO A 200 -13.46 -4.09 -9.71
CA PRO A 200 -13.63 -5.18 -10.66
C PRO A 200 -12.84 -6.43 -10.24
N LYS A 201 -13.33 -7.61 -10.63
CA LYS A 201 -12.66 -8.88 -10.38
C LYS A 201 -11.23 -8.83 -10.91
N ALA A 202 -10.28 -9.25 -10.09
CA ALA A 202 -8.88 -9.25 -10.43
C ALA A 202 -8.52 -10.49 -11.27
N THR A 203 -7.47 -10.38 -12.10
CA THR A 203 -6.96 -11.55 -12.83
C THR A 203 -6.40 -12.60 -11.86
N PRO A 204 -6.72 -13.90 -11.99
CA PRO A 204 -6.18 -14.96 -11.14
C PRO A 204 -4.64 -15.03 -11.16
N TRP A 205 -4.02 -14.54 -12.24
CA TRP A 205 -2.57 -14.49 -12.41
C TRP A 205 -1.86 -13.58 -11.39
N LEU A 206 -2.60 -12.78 -10.62
CA LEU A 206 -2.08 -12.03 -9.47
C LEU A 206 -1.75 -12.91 -8.26
N ALA A 207 -2.14 -14.19 -8.25
CA ALA A 207 -1.81 -15.16 -7.22
C ALA A 207 -0.33 -15.59 -7.30
N THR A 208 0.58 -14.63 -7.33
CA THR A 208 2.03 -14.80 -7.38
C THR A 208 2.69 -14.05 -6.23
N ALA A 209 3.79 -14.60 -5.71
CA ALA A 209 4.52 -13.99 -4.61
C ALA A 209 5.02 -12.58 -4.99
N GLY A 210 4.91 -11.64 -4.05
CA GLY A 210 5.34 -10.25 -4.25
C GLY A 210 4.33 -9.34 -4.95
N SER A 211 3.21 -9.86 -5.49
CA SER A 211 2.15 -8.99 -6.04
C SER A 211 1.59 -8.01 -5.01
N GLY A 212 1.45 -8.45 -3.75
CA GLY A 212 1.07 -7.58 -2.63
C GLY A 212 2.07 -6.44 -2.38
N ASP A 213 3.37 -6.69 -2.52
CA ASP A 213 4.42 -5.67 -2.36
C ASP A 213 4.33 -4.62 -3.48
N VAL A 214 4.01 -5.05 -4.72
CA VAL A 214 3.77 -4.15 -5.85
C VAL A 214 2.54 -3.29 -5.61
N LEU A 215 1.43 -3.89 -5.15
CA LEU A 215 0.21 -3.17 -4.78
C LEU A 215 0.49 -2.13 -3.69
N ALA A 216 1.21 -2.52 -2.64
CA ALA A 216 1.59 -1.63 -1.54
C ALA A 216 2.42 -0.45 -2.03
N GLY A 217 3.40 -0.68 -2.92
CA GLY A 217 4.21 0.37 -3.55
C GLY A 217 3.38 1.37 -4.37
N ILE A 218 2.46 0.87 -5.22
CA ILE A 218 1.56 1.72 -6.02
C ILE A 218 0.69 2.59 -5.10
N ILE A 219 0.06 1.98 -4.09
CA ILE A 219 -0.79 2.70 -3.15
C ILE A 219 0.01 3.73 -2.37
N GLY A 220 1.19 3.35 -1.84
CA GLY A 220 2.06 4.27 -1.10
C GLY A 220 2.41 5.50 -1.93
N ALA A 221 2.77 5.32 -3.21
CA ALA A 221 3.06 6.43 -4.11
C ALA A 221 1.84 7.33 -4.35
N LEU A 222 0.64 6.76 -4.52
CA LEU A 222 -0.58 7.56 -4.69
C LEU A 222 -0.98 8.29 -3.40
N VAL A 223 -0.79 7.68 -2.24
CA VAL A 223 -1.03 8.33 -0.95
C VAL A 223 -0.07 9.50 -0.75
N ALA A 224 1.21 9.33 -1.10
CA ALA A 224 2.21 10.41 -1.03
C ALA A 224 1.90 11.56 -2.00
N THR A 225 1.41 11.27 -3.21
CA THR A 225 1.05 12.31 -4.19
C THR A 225 -0.27 13.01 -3.88
N ASN A 226 -1.20 12.34 -3.19
CA ASN A 226 -2.51 12.88 -2.79
C ASN A 226 -2.56 13.32 -1.31
N TYR A 227 -1.42 13.46 -0.62
CA TYR A 227 -1.39 13.64 0.83
C TYR A 227 -2.20 14.86 1.31
N ILE A 228 -2.19 15.97 0.56
CA ILE A 228 -2.96 17.18 0.86
C ILE A 228 -4.47 16.88 0.84
N GLU A 229 -4.94 16.24 -0.23
CA GLU A 229 -6.36 15.88 -0.39
C GLU A 229 -6.83 14.90 0.69
N ILE A 230 -5.95 14.00 1.14
CA ILE A 230 -6.24 13.04 2.22
C ILE A 230 -6.30 13.73 3.59
N LEU A 231 -5.42 14.70 3.83
CA LEU A 231 -5.42 15.47 5.09
C LEU A 231 -6.63 16.42 5.17
N ASN A 232 -7.08 16.95 4.04
CA ASN A 232 -8.29 17.79 3.95
C ASN A 232 -9.58 16.96 4.10
N ASP A 233 -9.67 15.80 3.47
CA ASP A 233 -10.78 14.85 3.62
C ASP A 233 -10.27 13.40 3.72
N LYS A 234 -10.40 12.82 4.91
CA LYS A 234 -9.96 11.44 5.19
C LYS A 234 -10.62 10.41 4.28
N ASN A 235 -11.79 10.69 3.72
CA ASN A 235 -12.47 9.80 2.78
C ASN A 235 -11.70 9.62 1.46
N ASN A 236 -10.82 10.56 1.12
CA ASN A 236 -9.96 10.42 -0.05
C ASN A 236 -8.96 9.27 0.10
N LEU A 237 -8.59 8.85 1.32
CA LEU A 237 -7.68 7.72 1.51
C LEU A 237 -8.23 6.43 0.89
N ALA A 238 -9.53 6.14 1.09
CA ALA A 238 -10.18 4.97 0.49
C ALA A 238 -10.25 5.05 -1.04
N ARG A 239 -10.51 6.24 -1.59
CA ARG A 239 -10.57 6.48 -3.04
C ARG A 239 -9.20 6.35 -3.71
N VAL A 240 -8.16 6.85 -3.05
CA VAL A 240 -6.76 6.72 -3.47
C VAL A 240 -6.32 5.25 -3.39
N ALA A 241 -6.67 4.53 -2.33
CA ALA A 241 -6.41 3.10 -2.20
C ALA A 241 -7.10 2.28 -3.30
N ALA A 242 -8.37 2.58 -3.59
CA ALA A 242 -9.12 1.96 -4.68
C ALA A 242 -8.47 2.23 -6.04
N THR A 243 -7.98 3.45 -6.27
CA THR A 243 -7.25 3.83 -7.49
C THR A 243 -5.96 3.03 -7.63
N GLY A 244 -5.19 2.87 -6.54
CA GLY A 244 -3.97 2.07 -6.56
C GLY A 244 -4.21 0.59 -6.86
N ALA A 245 -5.24 0.00 -6.24
CA ALA A 245 -5.63 -1.38 -6.55
C ALA A 245 -6.19 -1.54 -7.97
N PHE A 246 -6.86 -0.52 -8.51
CA PHE A 246 -7.33 -0.51 -9.90
C PHE A 246 -6.17 -0.45 -10.90
N ILE A 247 -5.15 0.38 -10.63
CA ILE A 247 -3.92 0.44 -11.43
C ILE A 247 -3.19 -0.91 -11.39
N HIS A 248 -3.03 -1.49 -10.20
CA HIS A 248 -2.40 -2.80 -10.03
C HIS A 248 -3.10 -3.89 -10.84
N ASN A 249 -4.43 -3.99 -10.75
CA ASN A 249 -5.19 -4.96 -11.56
C ASN A 249 -5.06 -4.67 -13.06
N SER A 250 -5.11 -3.40 -13.47
CA SER A 250 -4.96 -3.01 -14.88
C SER A 250 -3.58 -3.36 -15.42
N ALA A 251 -2.52 -3.12 -14.66
CA ALA A 251 -1.14 -3.48 -15.02
C ALA A 251 -0.98 -4.99 -15.13
N ALA A 252 -1.57 -5.77 -14.21
CA ALA A 252 -1.54 -7.22 -14.28
C ALA A 252 -2.29 -7.79 -15.49
N LEU A 253 -3.42 -7.19 -15.87
CA LEU A 253 -4.15 -7.58 -17.09
C LEU A 253 -3.31 -7.31 -18.35
N LEU A 254 -2.63 -6.16 -18.40
CA LEU A 254 -1.72 -5.82 -19.51
C LEU A 254 -0.51 -6.76 -19.56
N ALA A 255 0.09 -7.08 -18.41
CA ALA A 255 1.25 -7.96 -18.32
C ALA A 255 0.91 -9.42 -18.63
N SER A 256 -0.28 -9.89 -18.25
CA SER A 256 -0.65 -11.31 -18.37
C SER A 256 -0.97 -11.71 -19.79
N LEU A 257 -1.78 -10.92 -20.50
CA LEU A 257 -2.35 -11.32 -21.79
C LEU A 257 -2.98 -12.74 -21.77
N GLY A 258 -3.45 -13.20 -20.60
CA GLY A 258 -4.02 -14.54 -20.40
C GLY A 258 -3.01 -15.62 -19.95
N SER A 259 -1.75 -15.28 -19.75
CA SER A 259 -0.66 -16.17 -19.33
C SER A 259 -0.11 -15.85 -17.93
N PRO A 260 0.68 -16.76 -17.31
CA PRO A 260 1.33 -16.51 -16.02
C PRO A 260 2.21 -15.26 -16.01
N ILE A 261 2.23 -14.55 -14.88
CA ILE A 261 3.07 -13.36 -14.66
C ILE A 261 3.85 -13.42 -13.36
N SER A 262 4.96 -12.69 -13.35
CA SER A 262 5.71 -12.40 -12.13
C SER A 262 5.31 -11.02 -11.57
N ALA A 263 5.61 -10.77 -10.29
CA ALA A 263 5.42 -9.45 -9.70
C ALA A 263 6.22 -8.36 -10.43
N THR A 264 7.42 -8.66 -10.92
CA THR A 264 8.24 -7.70 -11.70
C THR A 264 7.59 -7.36 -13.04
N SER A 265 6.93 -8.32 -13.70
CA SER A 265 6.18 -8.06 -14.93
C SER A 265 5.06 -7.05 -14.70
N ILE A 266 4.37 -7.11 -13.54
CA ILE A 266 3.32 -6.12 -13.21
C ILE A 266 3.90 -4.70 -13.18
N ILE A 267 5.10 -4.53 -12.61
CA ILE A 267 5.76 -3.23 -12.45
C ILE A 267 6.01 -2.56 -13.81
N GLU A 268 6.47 -3.32 -14.79
CA GLU A 268 6.78 -2.82 -16.14
C GLU A 268 5.55 -2.20 -16.82
N PHE A 269 4.35 -2.69 -16.52
CA PHE A 269 3.10 -2.21 -17.10
C PHE A 269 2.35 -1.17 -16.26
N ILE A 270 2.89 -0.72 -15.11
CA ILE A 270 2.28 0.34 -14.30
C ILE A 270 2.10 1.64 -15.11
N PRO A 271 3.12 2.16 -15.84
CA PRO A 271 2.97 3.40 -16.60
C PRO A 271 1.92 3.28 -17.71
N ASP A 272 1.85 2.12 -18.38
CA ASP A 272 0.85 1.85 -19.43
C ASP A 272 -0.57 1.78 -18.88
N ALA A 273 -0.74 1.17 -17.69
CA ALA A 273 -2.02 1.14 -16.98
C ALA A 273 -2.48 2.56 -16.61
N ILE A 274 -1.59 3.38 -16.04
CA ILE A 274 -1.88 4.78 -15.70
C ILE A 274 -2.24 5.57 -16.97
N ARG A 275 -1.45 5.44 -18.05
CA ARG A 275 -1.74 6.09 -19.33
C ARG A 275 -3.13 5.70 -19.86
N LYS A 276 -3.51 4.43 -19.76
CA LYS A 276 -4.83 3.95 -20.20
C LYS A 276 -5.97 4.55 -19.37
N ILE A 277 -5.78 4.72 -18.05
CA ILE A 277 -6.77 5.33 -17.15
C ILE A 277 -6.92 6.84 -17.39
N LEU A 278 -5.83 7.52 -17.74
CA LEU A 278 -5.82 8.96 -17.99
C LEU A 278 -6.43 9.36 -19.34
N LYS A 279 -6.54 8.45 -20.31
CA LYS A 279 -7.29 8.67 -21.56
C LYS A 279 -8.78 8.80 -21.25
#